data_AF-A0A6L7VZE4-F1
#
_entry.id   AF-A0A6L7VZE4-F1
#
_cell.length_a   1.000
_cell.length_b   1.000
_cell.length_c   1.000
_cell.angle_alpha   90.00
_cell.angle_beta   90.00
_cell.angle_gamma   90.00
#
_symmetry.space_group_name_H-M   'P 1'
#
loop_
_entity.id
_entity.type
_entity.pdbx_description
1 polymer ?
#
loop_
_entity_poly.entity_id
_entity_poly.type
_entity_poly.pdbx_seq_one_letter_code
_entity_poly.pdbx_strand_id
1 'polypeptide(L)'
;MNHYAQFLKVLTTLLLVPFICWGCSQPSSSSDLSAWMGSNFNIEAFAQVDGTYALSFPLDHGPHDKFLFEWWYVTAILDDHDGREFGVQFTIFRRTLATGNDSSNLWRTGQVYMGHFAVSDIQTETHRSNERFSRGHPELAGAQIEPFRVFIEDWKLVSQSSSFFPLELSARTPDYRIKLSINRGKPMILHGKNGYSQKSPDHASYYYSFSRLPTNGTLEIEGEKYTVSGFSWLDREWSSQILSEPYRGWYWFSLNFEDGRDLVLFELHADDNNIKTLRTGMWIEPEGSTVLIPAEGWSITPSRYWKSYPVEWILEIDDIRYLIAAKFDDQVMDASIRYWEGVVEITDAGAVVGRGYMELTGYE
;
A
#
# COMPACT_ATOMS: atom_id res chain seq x y z
N MET A 1 -68.30 8.49 -51.63
CA MET A 1 -69.20 9.66 -51.58
C MET A 1 -68.48 10.79 -50.83
N ASN A 2 -67.99 11.77 -51.58
CA ASN A 2 -67.98 13.22 -51.33
C ASN A 2 -68.67 13.68 -50.02
N HIS A 3 -68.25 14.70 -49.26
CA HIS A 3 -67.32 15.81 -49.50
C HIS A 3 -67.25 16.70 -48.22
N TYR A 4 -66.23 17.55 -48.17
CA TYR A 4 -66.15 18.90 -47.56
C TYR A 4 -65.80 19.11 -46.06
N ALA A 5 -64.66 19.79 -45.95
CA ALA A 5 -64.05 20.45 -44.81
C ALA A 5 -64.84 21.65 -44.27
N GLN A 6 -64.56 22.04 -43.01
CA GLN A 6 -64.31 23.45 -42.68
C GLN A 6 -63.48 23.60 -41.38
N PHE A 7 -62.43 24.40 -41.51
CA PHE A 7 -61.53 24.90 -40.48
C PHE A 7 -62.15 26.10 -39.75
N LEU A 8 -61.91 26.27 -38.44
CA LEU A 8 -61.81 27.60 -37.82
C LEU A 8 -60.95 27.63 -36.54
N LYS A 9 -59.75 28.21 -36.73
CA LYS A 9 -58.98 29.16 -35.90
C LYS A 9 -58.87 29.01 -34.35
N VAL A 10 -57.66 28.63 -33.95
CA VAL A 10 -56.69 29.37 -33.09
C VAL A 10 -57.22 30.07 -31.83
N LEU A 11 -56.79 29.58 -30.65
CA LEU A 11 -56.16 30.45 -29.66
C LEU A 11 -55.03 29.73 -28.92
N THR A 12 -53.89 30.41 -28.94
CA THR A 12 -52.56 30.08 -28.45
C THR A 12 -52.50 30.21 -26.92
N THR A 13 -51.95 29.24 -26.20
CA THR A 13 -51.23 29.51 -24.94
C THR A 13 -50.09 28.52 -24.79
N LEU A 14 -48.87 29.05 -24.95
CA LEU A 14 -47.60 28.44 -24.62
C LEU A 14 -47.59 27.97 -23.16
N LEU A 15 -47.23 26.71 -22.92
CA LEU A 15 -46.61 26.28 -21.67
C LEU A 15 -45.29 25.59 -22.06
N LEU A 16 -44.21 26.37 -22.00
CA LEU A 16 -42.85 25.84 -21.97
C LEU A 16 -42.71 24.96 -20.73
N VAL A 17 -42.54 23.66 -20.92
CA VAL A 17 -41.94 22.79 -19.90
C VAL A 17 -40.46 22.69 -20.24
N PRO A 18 -39.54 23.26 -19.44
CA PRO A 18 -38.14 22.94 -19.58
C PRO A 18 -37.96 21.52 -19.03
N PHE A 19 -37.78 20.55 -19.92
CA PHE A 19 -37.19 19.28 -19.52
C PHE A 19 -35.73 19.58 -19.19
N ILE A 20 -35.50 19.86 -17.90
CA ILE A 20 -34.19 19.94 -17.29
C ILE A 20 -33.55 18.57 -17.53
N CYS A 21 -32.60 18.52 -18.46
CA CYS A 21 -31.63 17.43 -18.51
C CYS A 21 -30.91 17.43 -17.16
N TRP A 22 -31.36 16.57 -16.24
CA TRP A 22 -30.49 16.05 -15.21
C TRP A 22 -29.41 15.25 -15.94
N GLY A 23 -28.33 15.95 -16.29
CA GLY A 23 -27.05 15.29 -16.44
C GLY A 23 -26.81 14.59 -15.12
N CYS A 24 -26.88 13.25 -15.12
CA CYS A 24 -26.24 12.45 -14.11
C CYS A 24 -24.74 12.79 -14.21
N SER A 25 -24.31 13.82 -13.48
CA SER A 25 -22.93 13.92 -13.03
C SER A 25 -22.68 12.63 -12.27
N GLN A 26 -21.93 11.71 -12.86
CA GLN A 26 -21.32 10.63 -12.10
C GLN A 26 -20.62 11.31 -10.91
N PRO A 27 -20.89 10.90 -9.67
CA PRO A 27 -20.02 11.32 -8.60
C PRO A 27 -18.64 10.77 -8.94
N SER A 28 -17.71 11.63 -9.35
CA SER A 28 -16.29 11.35 -9.29
C SER A 28 -15.91 11.32 -7.82
N SER A 29 -16.27 10.23 -7.15
CA SER A 29 -15.73 9.91 -5.84
C SER A 29 -14.63 8.88 -6.05
N SER A 30 -13.45 9.34 -6.47
CA SER A 30 -12.21 8.77 -5.98
C SER A 30 -12.32 8.81 -4.45
N SER A 31 -12.62 7.67 -3.83
CA SER A 31 -12.48 7.56 -2.39
C SER A 31 -11.00 7.58 -2.08
N ASP A 32 -10.53 8.71 -1.56
CA ASP A 32 -9.18 8.88 -1.06
C ASP A 32 -8.90 7.85 0.05
N LEU A 33 -7.68 7.34 0.11
CA LEU A 33 -7.19 6.52 1.22
C LEU A 33 -7.38 7.27 2.55
N SER A 34 -7.25 8.59 2.53
CA SER A 34 -7.59 9.47 3.65
C SER A 34 -9.06 9.34 4.08
N ALA A 35 -9.99 9.14 3.15
CA ALA A 35 -11.42 8.97 3.43
C ALA A 35 -11.74 7.56 3.98
N TRP A 36 -11.04 6.51 3.49
CA TRP A 36 -11.12 5.18 4.12
C TRP A 36 -10.52 5.19 5.53
N MET A 37 -9.43 5.92 5.71
CA MET A 37 -8.83 6.17 7.01
C MET A 37 -9.66 7.16 7.86
N GLY A 38 -10.50 8.04 7.28
CA GLY A 38 -11.11 9.14 8.04
C GLY A 38 -12.39 9.75 7.47
N SER A 39 -13.49 9.59 8.22
CA SER A 39 -14.24 10.70 8.84
C SER A 39 -15.39 10.13 9.71
N ASN A 40 -15.65 10.76 10.87
CA ASN A 40 -16.74 10.47 11.84
C ASN A 40 -16.57 9.29 12.84
N PHE A 41 -15.44 9.17 13.54
CA PHE A 41 -15.30 8.22 14.66
C PHE A 41 -14.71 8.85 15.91
N ASN A 42 -15.10 8.34 17.08
CA ASN A 42 -14.49 8.71 18.35
C ASN A 42 -13.12 8.01 18.49
N ILE A 43 -12.06 8.66 18.00
CA ILE A 43 -10.68 8.16 18.04
C ILE A 43 -10.23 7.88 19.48
N GLU A 44 -10.76 8.61 20.47
CA GLU A 44 -10.45 8.42 21.89
C GLU A 44 -10.88 7.05 22.42
N ALA A 45 -11.76 6.33 21.72
CA ALA A 45 -12.16 4.98 22.09
C ALA A 45 -11.08 3.91 21.79
N PHE A 46 -10.02 4.25 21.06
CA PHE A 46 -8.96 3.33 20.64
C PHE A 46 -7.64 3.60 21.38
N ALA A 47 -6.76 2.59 21.42
CA ALA A 47 -5.42 2.75 22.00
C ALA A 47 -4.61 3.78 21.21
N GLN A 48 -3.95 4.72 21.89
CA GLN A 48 -3.17 5.77 21.26
C GLN A 48 -1.71 5.35 21.07
N VAL A 49 -1.02 5.98 20.12
CA VAL A 49 0.41 5.81 19.89
C VAL A 49 1.14 6.93 20.63
N ASP A 50 1.43 6.72 21.92
CA ASP A 50 2.01 7.73 22.82
C ASP A 50 3.50 7.52 23.11
N GLY A 51 4.12 6.50 22.49
CA GLY A 51 5.53 6.16 22.66
C GLY A 51 5.86 5.43 23.97
N THR A 52 4.85 5.07 24.79
CA THR A 52 5.07 4.31 26.04
C THR A 52 5.08 2.80 25.83
N TYR A 53 4.42 2.30 24.79
CA TYR A 53 4.45 0.89 24.41
C TYR A 53 5.85 0.49 23.92
N ALA A 54 6.43 -0.52 24.57
CA ALA A 54 7.67 -1.14 24.14
C ALA A 54 7.34 -2.40 23.34
N LEU A 55 7.83 -2.47 22.10
CA LEU A 55 7.60 -3.62 21.25
C LEU A 55 8.18 -4.90 21.86
N SER A 56 7.42 -5.99 21.82
CA SER A 56 7.73 -7.30 22.38
C SER A 56 7.48 -8.41 21.37
N PHE A 57 8.53 -9.13 21.00
CA PHE A 57 8.47 -10.21 20.02
C PHE A 57 8.57 -11.58 20.72
N PRO A 58 7.76 -12.58 20.31
CA PRO A 58 7.00 -12.63 19.06
C PRO A 58 5.60 -12.01 19.10
N LEU A 59 5.11 -11.52 20.25
CA LEU A 59 3.72 -11.06 20.41
C LEU A 59 3.30 -10.01 19.37
N ASP A 60 4.16 -9.02 19.09
CA ASP A 60 3.88 -7.93 18.15
C ASP A 60 4.00 -8.32 16.66
N HIS A 61 4.30 -9.59 16.37
CA HIS A 61 4.01 -10.11 15.04
C HIS A 61 2.50 -10.34 14.83
N GLY A 62 1.74 -10.47 15.91
CA GLY A 62 0.29 -10.68 15.92
C GLY A 62 -0.52 -9.42 15.59
N PRO A 63 -1.86 -9.51 15.69
CA PRO A 63 -2.74 -8.37 15.54
C PRO A 63 -2.83 -7.49 16.79
N HIS A 64 -3.05 -6.19 16.57
CA HIS A 64 -3.21 -5.18 17.61
C HIS A 64 -4.63 -4.58 17.61
N ASP A 65 -5.65 -5.39 17.93
CA ASP A 65 -7.09 -5.06 17.77
C ASP A 65 -7.59 -3.83 18.54
N LYS A 66 -6.78 -3.32 19.48
CA LYS A 66 -7.09 -2.09 20.22
C LYS A 66 -6.82 -0.82 19.42
N PHE A 67 -6.05 -0.91 18.33
CA PHE A 67 -5.73 0.19 17.45
C PHE A 67 -6.72 0.27 16.29
N LEU A 68 -6.90 1.48 15.74
CA LEU A 68 -7.85 1.72 14.66
C LEU A 68 -7.42 1.06 13.34
N PHE A 69 -6.14 1.15 12.99
CA PHE A 69 -5.55 0.61 11.76
C PHE A 69 -4.39 -0.31 12.04
N GLU A 70 -4.20 -1.26 11.14
CA GLU A 70 -3.04 -2.13 11.12
C GLU A 70 -2.84 -2.68 9.70
N TRP A 71 -1.60 -2.82 9.24
CA TRP A 71 -1.35 -3.40 7.92
C TRP A 71 -0.14 -4.31 7.83
N TRP A 72 -0.28 -5.35 7.03
CA TRP A 72 0.76 -6.29 6.64
C TRP A 72 1.05 -6.05 5.17
N TYR A 73 2.23 -5.53 4.87
CA TYR A 73 2.57 -5.06 3.54
C TYR A 73 3.83 -5.76 3.04
N VAL A 74 3.73 -6.47 1.94
CA VAL A 74 4.84 -7.20 1.31
C VAL A 74 5.03 -6.70 -0.11
N THR A 75 6.25 -6.29 -0.43
CA THR A 75 6.70 -6.08 -1.81
C THR A 75 7.78 -7.10 -2.14
N ALA A 76 7.89 -7.48 -3.40
CA ALA A 76 8.92 -8.39 -3.88
C ALA A 76 9.36 -8.04 -5.29
N ILE A 77 10.66 -8.18 -5.54
CA ILE A 77 11.23 -8.17 -6.88
C ILE A 77 11.84 -9.53 -7.11
N LEU A 78 11.35 -10.23 -8.13
CA LEU A 78 11.62 -11.63 -8.38
C LEU A 78 12.04 -11.83 -9.83
N ASP A 79 13.03 -12.66 -10.04
CA ASP A 79 13.54 -13.02 -11.37
C ASP A 79 13.26 -14.50 -11.63
N ASP A 80 12.91 -14.85 -12.87
CA ASP A 80 12.90 -16.24 -13.31
C ASP A 80 14.28 -16.69 -13.85
N HIS A 81 14.38 -17.96 -14.25
CA HIS A 81 15.63 -18.52 -14.78
C HIS A 81 16.10 -17.93 -16.11
N ASP A 82 15.21 -17.29 -16.87
CA ASP A 82 15.51 -16.65 -18.16
C ASP A 82 15.86 -15.16 -17.98
N GLY A 83 15.85 -14.65 -16.75
CA GLY A 83 16.13 -13.26 -16.40
C GLY A 83 14.93 -12.34 -16.54
N ARG A 84 13.71 -12.88 -16.63
CA ARG A 84 12.49 -12.08 -16.63
C ARG A 84 12.19 -11.59 -15.22
N GLU A 85 12.10 -10.27 -15.07
CA GLU A 85 11.83 -9.61 -13.78
C GLU A 85 10.32 -9.42 -13.56
N PHE A 86 9.89 -9.63 -12.33
CA PHE A 86 8.53 -9.47 -11.86
C PHE A 86 8.48 -8.68 -10.55
N GLY A 87 7.52 -7.78 -10.46
CA GLY A 87 7.09 -7.18 -9.21
C GLY A 87 5.92 -7.96 -8.60
N VAL A 88 5.95 -8.21 -7.29
CA VAL A 88 4.78 -8.65 -6.52
C VAL A 88 4.51 -7.68 -5.37
N GLN A 89 3.25 -7.35 -5.18
CA GLN A 89 2.74 -6.53 -4.09
C GLN A 89 1.60 -7.27 -3.40
N PHE A 90 1.59 -7.24 -2.07
CA PHE A 90 0.53 -7.83 -1.27
C PHE A 90 0.32 -7.05 0.01
N THR A 91 -0.90 -6.54 0.20
CA THR A 91 -1.26 -5.82 1.43
C THR A 91 -2.55 -6.37 2.01
N ILE A 92 -2.58 -6.53 3.33
CA ILE A 92 -3.82 -6.64 4.09
C ILE A 92 -3.86 -5.47 5.07
N PHE A 93 -4.90 -4.65 4.97
CA PHE A 93 -5.26 -3.62 5.92
C PHE A 93 -6.40 -4.12 6.82
N ARG A 94 -6.29 -3.90 8.12
CA ARG A 94 -7.38 -4.05 9.08
C ARG A 94 -7.81 -2.67 9.56
N ARG A 95 -9.12 -2.48 9.67
CA ARG A 95 -9.75 -1.35 10.33
C ARG A 95 -10.74 -1.81 11.40
N THR A 96 -10.63 -1.23 12.60
CA THR A 96 -11.60 -1.43 13.68
C THR A 96 -12.77 -0.45 13.54
N LEU A 97 -14.00 -0.96 13.44
CA LEU A 97 -15.23 -0.15 13.40
C LEU A 97 -15.81 0.13 14.78
N ALA A 98 -15.63 -0.80 15.72
CA ALA A 98 -16.11 -0.67 17.10
C ALA A 98 -15.21 -1.47 18.04
N THR A 99 -14.97 -0.95 19.24
CA THR A 99 -14.24 -1.68 20.28
C THR A 99 -15.17 -2.63 21.04
N GLY A 100 -14.64 -3.82 21.38
CA GLY A 100 -15.40 -4.89 22.03
C GLY A 100 -15.90 -5.93 21.02
N ASN A 101 -15.37 -7.14 21.13
CA ASN A 101 -15.78 -8.27 20.29
C ASN A 101 -16.80 -9.11 21.06
N ASP A 102 -17.97 -9.36 20.47
CA ASP A 102 -18.97 -10.26 21.06
C ASP A 102 -18.60 -11.70 20.69
N SER A 103 -17.84 -12.37 21.56
CA SER A 103 -17.37 -13.74 21.33
C SER A 103 -18.50 -14.76 21.19
N SER A 104 -19.75 -14.42 21.54
CA SER A 104 -20.92 -15.27 21.31
C SER A 104 -21.42 -15.25 19.87
N ASN A 105 -20.99 -14.27 19.06
CA ASN A 105 -21.39 -14.13 17.66
C ASN A 105 -20.21 -13.72 16.77
N LEU A 106 -19.69 -14.68 16.01
CA LEU A 106 -18.55 -14.50 15.11
C LEU A 106 -18.78 -13.47 13.98
N TRP A 107 -20.01 -13.01 13.75
CA TRP A 107 -20.32 -11.95 12.79
C TRP A 107 -20.28 -10.54 13.40
N ARG A 108 -20.15 -10.43 14.72
CA ARG A 108 -20.09 -9.16 15.47
C ARG A 108 -18.66 -8.82 15.90
N THR A 109 -17.74 -8.87 14.94
CA THR A 109 -16.31 -8.64 15.22
C THR A 109 -15.92 -7.19 15.39
N GLY A 110 -16.68 -6.25 14.81
CA GLY A 110 -16.28 -4.85 14.76
C GLY A 110 -15.00 -4.62 13.93
N GLN A 111 -14.60 -5.59 13.09
CA GLN A 111 -13.38 -5.55 12.29
C GLN A 111 -13.72 -5.67 10.80
N VAL A 112 -13.03 -4.90 9.96
CA VAL A 112 -13.08 -5.00 8.50
C VAL A 112 -11.66 -5.13 7.98
N TYR A 113 -11.49 -5.98 6.98
CA TYR A 113 -10.24 -6.20 6.28
C TYR A 113 -10.40 -5.80 4.82
N MET A 114 -9.36 -5.17 4.29
CA MET A 114 -9.18 -4.85 2.88
C MET A 114 -7.87 -5.48 2.44
N GLY A 115 -7.87 -6.22 1.33
CA GLY A 115 -6.69 -6.85 0.78
C GLY A 115 -6.45 -6.39 -0.64
N HIS A 116 -5.19 -6.12 -0.98
CA HIS A 116 -4.73 -5.80 -2.33
C HIS A 116 -3.61 -6.74 -2.74
N PHE A 117 -3.64 -7.18 -3.98
CA PHE A 117 -2.63 -8.08 -4.55
C PHE A 117 -2.36 -7.71 -6.01
N ALA A 118 -1.10 -7.41 -6.31
CA ALA A 118 -0.66 -7.11 -7.66
C ALA A 118 0.58 -7.87 -8.12
N VAL A 119 0.67 -8.02 -9.44
CA VAL A 119 1.81 -8.57 -10.16
C VAL A 119 2.15 -7.66 -11.33
N SER A 120 3.39 -7.17 -11.36
CA SER A 120 3.99 -6.42 -12.48
C SER A 120 4.90 -7.35 -13.27
N ASP A 121 4.67 -7.47 -14.58
CA ASP A 121 5.57 -8.13 -15.52
C ASP A 121 6.41 -7.07 -16.23
N ILE A 122 7.69 -6.97 -15.88
CA ILE A 122 8.55 -5.88 -16.35
C ILE A 122 8.80 -5.98 -17.85
N GLN A 123 8.91 -7.21 -18.37
CA GLN A 123 9.22 -7.44 -19.78
C GLN A 123 8.07 -7.07 -20.72
N THR A 124 6.82 -7.23 -20.28
CA THR A 124 5.63 -6.86 -21.06
C THR A 124 5.01 -5.54 -20.60
N GLU A 125 5.63 -4.85 -19.64
CA GLU A 125 5.13 -3.62 -19.05
C GLU A 125 3.66 -3.72 -18.63
N THR A 126 3.30 -4.85 -18.01
CA THR A 126 1.91 -5.16 -17.65
C THR A 126 1.76 -5.26 -16.14
N HIS A 127 0.93 -4.39 -15.56
CA HIS A 127 0.56 -4.44 -14.16
C HIS A 127 -0.86 -4.99 -14.00
N ARG A 128 -1.04 -5.99 -13.13
CA ARG A 128 -2.34 -6.59 -12.79
C ARG A 128 -2.57 -6.45 -11.30
N SER A 129 -3.68 -5.86 -10.89
CA SER A 129 -4.04 -5.66 -9.48
C SER A 129 -5.48 -6.10 -9.20
N ASN A 130 -5.75 -6.51 -7.96
CA ASN A 130 -7.06 -6.93 -7.50
C ASN A 130 -7.27 -6.58 -6.02
N GLU A 131 -8.51 -6.34 -5.64
CA GLU A 131 -8.92 -5.93 -4.30
C GLU A 131 -9.99 -6.85 -3.74
N ARG A 132 -9.96 -7.07 -2.42
CA ARG A 132 -11.03 -7.73 -1.68
C ARG A 132 -11.35 -7.01 -0.38
N PHE A 133 -12.61 -7.11 0.03
CA PHE A 133 -13.07 -6.68 1.34
C PHE A 133 -13.77 -7.82 2.06
N SER A 134 -13.52 -7.95 3.35
CA SER A 134 -14.26 -8.88 4.17
C SER A 134 -14.43 -8.33 5.58
N ARG A 135 -15.53 -8.71 6.22
CA ARG A 135 -15.65 -8.59 7.67
C ARG A 135 -14.65 -9.53 8.33
N GLY A 136 -14.13 -9.14 9.50
CA GLY A 136 -13.42 -10.07 10.37
C GLY A 136 -14.32 -11.26 10.70
N HIS A 137 -13.83 -12.47 10.42
CA HIS A 137 -14.47 -13.74 10.71
C HIS A 137 -13.41 -14.84 10.63
N PRO A 138 -13.38 -15.85 11.53
CA PRO A 138 -12.32 -16.88 11.55
C PRO A 138 -12.08 -17.61 10.22
N GLU A 139 -13.09 -17.67 9.36
CA GLU A 139 -13.02 -18.31 8.04
C GLU A 139 -12.87 -17.33 6.86
N LEU A 140 -13.19 -16.04 7.04
CA LEU A 140 -13.23 -15.07 5.93
C LEU A 140 -12.11 -14.05 5.98
N ALA A 141 -11.76 -13.51 7.14
CA ALA A 141 -10.62 -12.62 7.27
C ALA A 141 -10.21 -12.46 8.73
N GLY A 142 -8.91 -12.39 8.98
CA GLY A 142 -8.39 -12.30 10.33
C GLY A 142 -6.88 -12.31 10.40
N ALA A 143 -6.38 -12.10 11.61
CA ALA A 143 -4.97 -12.27 11.94
C ALA A 143 -4.80 -12.98 13.29
N GLN A 144 -3.69 -13.69 13.47
CA GLN A 144 -3.31 -14.40 14.69
C GLN A 144 -1.78 -14.56 14.77
N ILE A 145 -1.24 -14.89 15.95
CA ILE A 145 0.20 -15.05 16.19
C ILE A 145 0.67 -16.50 16.36
N GLU A 146 -0.19 -17.42 16.79
CA GLU A 146 0.24 -18.80 17.10
C GLU A 146 -0.59 -19.85 16.35
N PRO A 147 -0.08 -20.40 15.22
CA PRO A 147 1.03 -19.85 14.41
C PRO A 147 0.62 -18.53 13.76
N PHE A 148 1.61 -17.73 13.32
CA PHE A 148 1.30 -16.45 12.68
C PHE A 148 0.56 -16.67 11.37
N ARG A 149 -0.52 -15.91 11.19
CA ARG A 149 -1.36 -15.93 10.00
C ARG A 149 -2.10 -14.61 9.90
N VAL A 150 -2.08 -14.00 8.73
CA VAL A 150 -3.01 -12.95 8.30
C VAL A 150 -3.64 -13.37 6.97
N PHE A 151 -4.94 -13.18 6.81
CA PHE A 151 -5.66 -13.66 5.64
C PHE A 151 -6.92 -12.88 5.33
N ILE A 152 -7.30 -12.92 4.06
CA ILE A 152 -8.63 -12.58 3.53
C ILE A 152 -9.02 -13.66 2.52
N GLU A 153 -9.98 -14.49 2.89
CA GLU A 153 -10.41 -15.70 2.19
C GLU A 153 -9.22 -16.64 1.93
N ASP A 154 -8.85 -16.84 0.67
CA ASP A 154 -7.75 -17.69 0.24
C ASP A 154 -6.42 -16.92 0.03
N TRP A 155 -6.43 -15.61 0.20
CA TRP A 155 -5.22 -14.78 0.22
C TRP A 155 -4.66 -14.75 1.63
N LYS A 156 -3.37 -15.08 1.77
CA LYS A 156 -2.78 -15.27 3.11
C LYS A 156 -1.27 -15.10 3.12
N LEU A 157 -0.78 -14.64 4.27
CA LEU A 157 0.61 -14.69 4.69
C LEU A 157 0.67 -15.48 6.00
N VAL A 158 1.36 -16.62 6.00
CA VAL A 158 1.35 -17.56 7.13
C VAL A 158 2.74 -18.07 7.47
N SER A 159 3.04 -18.24 8.76
CA SER A 159 4.25 -18.95 9.17
C SER A 159 4.15 -20.44 8.87
N GLN A 160 5.24 -21.00 8.36
CA GLN A 160 5.41 -22.44 8.11
C GLN A 160 6.09 -23.16 9.29
N SER A 161 6.31 -22.45 10.40
CA SER A 161 6.88 -23.00 11.64
C SER A 161 6.20 -22.38 12.87
N SER A 162 6.62 -22.79 14.06
CA SER A 162 6.23 -22.13 15.32
C SER A 162 6.86 -20.74 15.51
N SER A 163 7.89 -20.41 14.71
CA SER A 163 8.51 -19.09 14.64
C SER A 163 7.90 -18.27 13.50
N PHE A 164 8.07 -16.94 13.54
CA PHE A 164 7.54 -16.04 12.51
C PHE A 164 8.01 -16.39 11.09
N PHE A 165 9.30 -16.66 10.91
CA PHE A 165 9.84 -17.17 9.64
C PHE A 165 10.06 -18.69 9.69
N PRO A 166 10.04 -19.39 8.53
CA PRO A 166 9.71 -18.87 7.20
C PRO A 166 8.21 -18.62 6.99
N LEU A 167 7.89 -17.68 6.11
CA LEU A 167 6.51 -17.32 5.74
C LEU A 167 6.15 -17.93 4.37
N GLU A 168 4.91 -18.34 4.19
CA GLU A 168 4.29 -18.61 2.89
C GLU A 168 3.32 -17.49 2.57
N LEU A 169 3.55 -16.80 1.45
CA LEU A 169 2.61 -15.87 0.84
C LEU A 169 1.89 -16.57 -0.30
N SER A 170 0.55 -16.60 -0.28
CA SER A 170 -0.24 -17.10 -1.39
C SER A 170 -1.45 -16.22 -1.66
N ALA A 171 -1.66 -15.85 -2.92
CA ALA A 171 -2.81 -15.10 -3.39
C ALA A 171 -3.15 -15.55 -4.81
N ARG A 172 -4.43 -15.49 -5.19
CA ARG A 172 -4.89 -15.88 -6.52
C ARG A 172 -6.10 -15.09 -6.98
N THR A 173 -6.11 -14.81 -8.27
CA THR A 173 -7.25 -14.35 -9.06
C THR A 173 -7.54 -15.41 -10.14
N PRO A 174 -8.57 -15.23 -10.98
CA PRO A 174 -8.75 -16.07 -12.16
C PRO A 174 -7.54 -16.04 -13.11
N ASP A 175 -6.91 -14.88 -13.27
CA ASP A 175 -5.92 -14.63 -14.33
C ASP A 175 -4.47 -14.72 -13.85
N TYR A 176 -4.21 -14.58 -12.55
CA TYR A 176 -2.85 -14.65 -12.01
C TYR A 176 -2.81 -15.11 -10.55
N ARG A 177 -1.71 -15.73 -10.14
CA ARG A 177 -1.53 -16.22 -8.76
C ARG A 177 -0.07 -16.30 -8.35
N ILE A 178 0.17 -16.21 -7.06
CA ILE A 178 1.48 -16.39 -6.44
C ILE A 178 1.42 -17.48 -5.38
N LYS A 179 2.54 -18.19 -5.24
CA LYS A 179 2.86 -18.98 -4.05
C LYS A 179 4.35 -18.84 -3.77
N LEU A 180 4.70 -18.08 -2.74
CA LEU A 180 6.06 -17.68 -2.42
C LEU A 180 6.44 -18.13 -1.01
N SER A 181 7.65 -18.67 -0.86
CA SER A 181 8.32 -18.95 0.40
C SER A 181 9.28 -17.79 0.69
N ILE A 182 9.02 -17.08 1.78
CA ILE A 182 9.76 -15.89 2.21
C ILE A 182 10.55 -16.27 3.46
N ASN A 183 11.88 -16.26 3.34
CA ASN A 183 12.78 -16.64 4.43
C ASN A 183 13.29 -15.39 5.15
N ARG A 184 13.80 -15.59 6.37
CA ARG A 184 14.43 -14.50 7.12
C ARG A 184 15.66 -14.00 6.36
N GLY A 185 15.70 -12.68 6.14
CA GLY A 185 16.83 -11.96 5.56
C GLY A 185 17.62 -11.23 6.62
N LYS A 186 17.77 -9.90 6.43
CA LYS A 186 18.39 -9.03 7.42
C LYS A 186 17.63 -9.05 8.76
N PRO A 187 18.30 -8.67 9.87
CA PRO A 187 17.65 -8.37 11.14
C PRO A 187 16.44 -7.46 11.00
N MET A 188 15.54 -7.55 11.98
CA MET A 188 14.35 -6.70 12.06
C MET A 188 14.76 -5.23 12.26
N ILE A 189 14.08 -4.36 11.54
CA ILE A 189 14.31 -2.92 11.54
C ILE A 189 13.21 -2.28 12.38
N LEU A 190 13.56 -1.63 13.48
CA LEU A 190 12.62 -0.84 14.27
C LEU A 190 12.69 0.61 13.83
N HIS A 191 11.59 1.14 13.29
CA HIS A 191 11.57 2.50 12.75
C HIS A 191 11.42 3.56 13.82
N GLY A 192 11.82 4.79 13.49
CA GLY A 192 11.80 5.91 14.42
C GLY A 192 12.57 5.60 15.71
N LYS A 193 11.97 5.86 16.86
CA LYS A 193 12.58 5.59 18.17
C LYS A 193 12.10 4.24 18.70
N ASN A 194 12.86 3.18 18.45
CA ASN A 194 12.56 1.81 18.91
C ASN A 194 11.17 1.30 18.48
N GLY A 195 10.75 1.63 17.26
CA GLY A 195 9.45 1.24 16.70
C GLY A 195 8.39 2.35 16.80
N TYR A 196 8.57 3.37 17.65
CA TYR A 196 7.73 4.55 17.64
C TYR A 196 8.15 5.47 16.47
N SER A 197 7.36 5.45 15.40
CA SER A 197 7.59 6.21 14.17
C SER A 197 6.67 7.42 14.13
N GLN A 198 7.23 8.60 14.48
CA GLN A 198 6.49 9.85 14.46
C GLN A 198 6.31 10.32 13.01
N LYS A 199 5.04 10.47 12.60
CA LYS A 199 4.65 10.92 11.27
C LYS A 199 4.27 12.40 11.25
N SER A 200 3.81 12.95 12.38
CA SER A 200 3.59 14.39 12.63
C SER A 200 3.61 14.74 14.12
N PRO A 201 3.55 16.03 14.52
CA PRO A 201 3.53 16.41 15.94
C PRO A 201 2.49 15.63 16.76
N ASP A 202 1.32 15.37 16.17
CA ASP A 202 0.20 14.69 16.82
C ASP A 202 -0.06 13.27 16.29
N HIS A 203 0.77 12.77 15.36
CA HIS A 203 0.55 11.50 14.67
C HIS A 203 1.80 10.62 14.68
N ALA A 204 1.64 9.37 15.07
CA ALA A 204 2.68 8.36 15.09
C ALA A 204 2.07 6.98 14.85
N SER A 205 2.94 6.05 14.51
CA SER A 205 2.62 4.63 14.43
C SER A 205 3.67 3.79 15.12
N TYR A 206 3.29 2.58 15.49
CA TYR A 206 4.28 1.54 15.77
C TYR A 206 4.65 0.84 14.46
N TYR A 207 5.93 0.77 14.14
CA TYR A 207 6.42 0.37 12.81
C TYR A 207 7.70 -0.45 12.91
N TYR A 208 7.69 -1.61 12.26
CA TYR A 208 8.92 -2.36 11.99
C TYR A 208 8.92 -2.97 10.57
N SER A 209 10.12 -3.31 10.09
CA SER A 209 10.29 -3.98 8.79
C SER A 209 11.24 -5.17 8.84
N PHE A 210 11.22 -5.95 7.77
CA PHE A 210 12.33 -6.79 7.37
C PHE A 210 12.69 -6.52 5.91
N SER A 211 13.97 -6.24 5.65
CA SER A 211 14.50 -6.07 4.30
C SER A 211 15.26 -7.32 3.82
N ARG A 212 15.43 -7.42 2.50
CA ARG A 212 16.16 -8.52 1.81
C ARG A 212 15.73 -9.92 2.24
N LEU A 213 14.43 -10.15 2.36
CA LEU A 213 13.88 -11.46 2.67
C LEU A 213 14.08 -12.39 1.47
N PRO A 214 14.94 -13.43 1.54
CA PRO A 214 15.15 -14.33 0.40
C PRO A 214 13.85 -15.04 0.07
N THR A 215 13.38 -14.85 -1.16
CA THR A 215 12.07 -15.28 -1.59
C THR A 215 12.19 -16.16 -2.81
N ASN A 216 11.48 -17.28 -2.82
CA ASN A 216 11.40 -18.17 -3.97
C ASN A 216 10.01 -18.78 -4.07
N GLY A 217 9.63 -19.24 -5.25
CA GLY A 217 8.36 -19.93 -5.42
C GLY A 217 7.89 -19.90 -6.86
N THR A 218 6.58 -19.76 -7.02
CA THR A 218 5.94 -19.81 -8.33
C THR A 218 4.98 -18.64 -8.52
N LEU A 219 5.07 -18.03 -9.68
CA LEU A 219 4.11 -17.09 -10.24
C LEU A 219 3.40 -17.78 -11.40
N GLU A 220 2.11 -17.57 -11.56
CA GLU A 220 1.38 -18.01 -12.75
C GLU A 220 0.54 -16.84 -13.27
N ILE A 221 0.67 -16.55 -14.56
CA ILE A 221 -0.03 -15.47 -15.26
C ILE A 221 -0.63 -16.08 -16.53
N GLU A 222 -1.94 -15.96 -16.71
CA GLU A 222 -2.66 -16.44 -17.90
C GLU A 222 -2.40 -17.93 -18.21
N GLY A 223 -2.16 -18.74 -17.18
CA GLY A 223 -1.87 -20.17 -17.26
C GLY A 223 -0.38 -20.52 -17.47
N GLU A 224 0.45 -19.54 -17.79
CA GLU A 224 1.91 -19.71 -17.88
C GLU A 224 2.53 -19.63 -16.48
N LYS A 225 3.43 -20.57 -16.16
CA LYS A 225 4.02 -20.71 -14.84
C LYS A 225 5.50 -20.40 -14.84
N TYR A 226 5.90 -19.48 -13.96
CA TYR A 226 7.27 -19.03 -13.74
C TYR A 226 7.76 -19.55 -12.39
N THR A 227 8.95 -20.16 -12.38
CA THR A 227 9.68 -20.42 -11.13
C THR A 227 10.59 -19.24 -10.88
N VAL A 228 10.42 -18.59 -9.74
CA VAL A 228 11.00 -17.28 -9.48
C VAL A 228 11.76 -17.26 -8.17
N SER A 229 12.78 -16.40 -8.10
CA SER A 229 13.53 -16.12 -6.88
C SER A 229 13.99 -14.67 -6.82
N GLY A 230 14.16 -14.13 -5.63
CA GLY A 230 14.59 -12.75 -5.44
C GLY A 230 14.47 -12.33 -3.99
N PHE A 231 14.13 -11.06 -3.76
CA PHE A 231 13.99 -10.51 -2.42
C PHE A 231 12.62 -9.89 -2.21
N SER A 232 12.10 -10.06 -0.99
CA SER A 232 10.94 -9.35 -0.49
C SER A 232 11.32 -8.36 0.60
N TRP A 233 10.44 -7.38 0.76
CA TRP A 233 10.38 -6.48 1.90
C TRP A 233 9.06 -6.74 2.64
N LEU A 234 9.07 -6.71 3.97
CA LEU A 234 7.85 -6.80 4.78
C LEU A 234 7.80 -5.61 5.73
N ASP A 235 6.69 -4.86 5.67
CA ASP A 235 6.33 -3.83 6.62
C ASP A 235 5.16 -4.22 7.50
N ARG A 236 5.25 -3.75 8.75
CA ARG A 236 4.24 -3.92 9.78
C ARG A 236 4.07 -2.62 10.51
N GLU A 237 2.87 -2.07 10.41
CA GLU A 237 2.52 -0.81 11.05
C GLU A 237 1.09 -0.86 11.62
N TRP A 238 0.90 -0.22 12.77
CA TRP A 238 -0.42 0.03 13.36
C TRP A 238 -0.48 1.38 14.06
N SER A 239 -1.66 2.00 14.01
CA SER A 239 -1.93 3.30 14.62
C SER A 239 -3.42 3.50 14.88
N SER A 240 -3.75 4.47 15.73
CA SER A 240 -5.11 5.01 15.87
C SER A 240 -5.26 6.44 15.36
N GLN A 241 -4.17 7.01 14.86
CA GLN A 241 -4.11 8.37 14.37
C GLN A 241 -4.20 8.35 12.86
N ILE A 242 -5.16 9.10 12.31
CA ILE A 242 -5.48 9.13 10.88
C ILE A 242 -4.61 10.19 10.23
N LEU A 243 -4.11 9.96 9.03
CA LEU A 243 -3.51 11.05 8.25
C LEU A 243 -4.50 12.21 8.16
N SER A 244 -4.17 13.33 8.78
CA SER A 244 -5.06 14.48 8.89
C SER A 244 -4.61 15.62 7.98
N GLU A 245 -5.57 16.51 7.68
CA GLU A 245 -5.29 17.81 7.08
C GLU A 245 -4.06 18.46 7.75
N PRO A 246 -3.13 19.01 6.97
CA PRO A 246 -3.29 19.37 5.55
C PRO A 246 -2.70 18.37 4.55
N TYR A 247 -2.34 17.15 4.98
CA TYR A 247 -1.68 16.18 4.13
C TYR A 247 -2.67 15.41 3.26
N ARG A 248 -2.37 15.28 1.96
CA ARG A 248 -3.19 14.53 1.00
C ARG A 248 -2.72 13.09 0.78
N GLY A 249 -1.46 12.80 1.09
CA GLY A 249 -0.92 11.47 0.87
C GLY A 249 0.53 11.38 1.29
N TRP A 250 1.20 10.34 0.80
CA TRP A 250 2.61 10.10 1.05
C TRP A 250 3.31 9.55 -0.18
N TYR A 251 4.63 9.63 -0.11
CA TYR A 251 5.54 8.86 -0.94
C TYR A 251 6.29 7.92 -0.01
N TRP A 252 6.39 6.66 -0.40
CA TRP A 252 7.17 5.65 0.31
C TRP A 252 8.09 4.94 -0.67
N PHE A 253 9.31 4.67 -0.23
CA PHE A 253 10.32 3.97 -1.02
C PHE A 253 10.98 2.90 -0.15
N SER A 254 11.09 1.68 -0.66
CA SER A 254 12.02 0.66 -0.16
C SER A 254 13.00 0.28 -1.25
N LEU A 255 14.28 0.56 -1.04
CA LEU A 255 15.32 0.51 -2.05
C LEU A 255 16.41 -0.48 -1.61
N ASN A 256 16.78 -1.42 -2.48
CA ASN A 256 17.87 -2.37 -2.27
C ASN A 256 19.02 -2.06 -3.22
N PHE A 257 20.17 -1.66 -2.69
CA PHE A 257 21.37 -1.33 -3.45
C PHE A 257 22.23 -2.57 -3.73
N GLU A 258 22.99 -2.60 -4.82
CA GLU A 258 23.83 -3.75 -5.18
C GLU A 258 24.97 -4.01 -4.19
N ASP A 259 25.42 -2.98 -3.47
CA ASP A 259 26.46 -3.08 -2.44
C ASP A 259 25.96 -3.75 -1.13
N GLY A 260 24.68 -4.12 -1.07
CA GLY A 260 24.06 -4.76 0.07
C GLY A 260 23.38 -3.80 1.04
N ARG A 261 23.52 -2.49 0.89
CA ARG A 261 22.75 -1.50 1.66
C ARG A 261 21.29 -1.47 1.21
N ASP A 262 20.41 -1.07 2.11
CA ASP A 262 19.02 -0.76 1.79
C ASP A 262 18.66 0.62 2.34
N LEU A 263 17.69 1.27 1.71
CA LEU A 263 17.17 2.56 2.12
C LEU A 263 15.66 2.49 2.17
N VAL A 264 15.09 3.01 3.25
CA VAL A 264 13.64 3.26 3.35
C VAL A 264 13.41 4.75 3.55
N LEU A 265 12.54 5.33 2.73
CA LEU A 265 12.15 6.73 2.79
C LEU A 265 10.63 6.82 2.87
N PHE A 266 10.14 7.79 3.64
CA PHE A 266 8.74 8.13 3.70
C PHE A 266 8.60 9.64 3.84
N GLU A 267 7.72 10.26 3.06
CA GLU A 267 7.42 11.68 3.14
C GLU A 267 5.91 11.91 2.96
N LEU A 268 5.30 12.65 3.90
CA LEU A 268 3.94 13.18 3.74
C LEU A 268 3.96 14.41 2.85
N HIS A 269 2.98 14.52 1.96
CA HIS A 269 2.84 15.68 1.08
C HIS A 269 1.46 16.34 1.20
N ALA A 270 1.42 17.61 0.85
CA ALA A 270 0.26 18.49 0.88
C ALA A 270 0.23 19.34 -0.39
N ASP A 271 -0.93 19.89 -0.76
CA ASP A 271 -1.03 20.76 -1.96
C ASP A 271 -0.27 22.08 -1.78
N ASP A 272 -0.26 22.61 -0.56
CA ASP A 272 0.43 23.86 -0.25
C ASP A 272 1.89 23.56 0.09
N ASN A 273 2.78 23.88 -0.85
CA ASN A 273 4.23 23.74 -0.73
C ASN A 273 4.84 24.54 0.46
N ASN A 274 4.09 25.42 1.13
CA ASN A 274 4.53 26.08 2.36
C ASN A 274 4.36 25.22 3.61
N ILE A 275 3.59 24.13 3.53
CA ILE A 275 3.45 23.18 4.63
C ILE A 275 4.72 22.37 4.72
N LYS A 276 5.34 22.36 5.90
CA LYS A 276 6.50 21.52 6.17
C LYS A 276 6.10 20.06 6.00
N THR A 277 6.68 19.40 5.00
CA THR A 277 6.55 17.96 4.80
C THR A 277 7.29 17.24 5.92
N LEU A 278 6.65 16.19 6.43
CA LEU A 278 7.22 15.35 7.47
C LEU A 278 7.76 14.12 6.81
N ARG A 279 9.05 13.88 7.04
CA ARG A 279 9.78 12.83 6.35
C ARG A 279 10.73 12.11 7.27
N THR A 280 10.92 10.84 6.98
CA THR A 280 11.87 9.97 7.67
C THR A 280 12.63 9.16 6.63
N GLY A 281 13.91 8.93 6.91
CA GLY A 281 14.78 8.12 6.09
C GLY A 281 15.68 7.29 6.98
N MET A 282 15.95 6.05 6.57
CA MET A 282 16.85 5.17 7.31
C MET A 282 17.66 4.29 6.36
N TRP A 283 18.98 4.34 6.53
CA TRP A 283 19.90 3.38 5.94
C TRP A 283 19.87 2.08 6.74
N ILE A 284 19.97 0.96 6.02
CA ILE A 284 20.17 -0.37 6.56
C ILE A 284 21.44 -0.94 5.94
N GLU A 285 22.48 -1.04 6.75
CA GLU A 285 23.81 -1.52 6.35
C GLU A 285 23.77 -2.99 5.91
N PRO A 286 24.79 -3.50 5.18
CA PRO A 286 24.80 -4.87 4.69
C PRO A 286 24.64 -5.93 5.80
N GLU A 287 25.20 -5.67 6.98
CA GLU A 287 25.06 -6.50 8.18
C GLU A 287 23.72 -6.32 8.91
N GLY A 288 22.91 -5.33 8.52
CA GLY A 288 21.58 -5.06 9.06
C GLY A 288 21.54 -4.08 10.22
N SER A 289 22.65 -3.39 10.53
CA SER A 289 22.62 -2.24 11.43
C SER A 289 21.88 -1.07 10.74
N THR A 290 21.22 -0.22 11.53
CA THR A 290 20.36 0.85 10.99
C THR A 290 20.90 2.21 11.36
N VAL A 291 20.92 3.13 10.39
CA VAL A 291 21.32 4.53 10.59
C VAL A 291 20.16 5.42 10.18
N LEU A 292 19.57 6.12 11.16
CA LEU A 292 18.54 7.13 10.90
C LEU A 292 19.18 8.32 10.18
N ILE A 293 18.55 8.76 9.10
CA ILE A 293 18.98 9.92 8.33
C ILE A 293 18.19 11.14 8.82
N PRO A 294 18.84 12.24 9.23
CA PRO A 294 18.16 13.48 9.57
C PRO A 294 17.29 13.97 8.41
N ALA A 295 16.15 14.57 8.70
CA ALA A 295 15.23 15.04 7.66
C ALA A 295 15.88 16.08 6.72
N GLU A 296 16.83 16.87 7.22
CA GLU A 296 17.63 17.83 6.46
C GLU A 296 18.81 17.19 5.70
N GLY A 297 19.14 15.93 5.97
CA GLY A 297 20.27 15.21 5.36
C GLY A 297 19.98 14.66 3.97
N TRP A 298 18.75 14.79 3.47
CA TRP A 298 18.36 14.33 2.14
C TRP A 298 17.22 15.16 1.57
N SER A 299 17.06 15.08 0.24
CA SER A 299 15.90 15.58 -0.48
C SER A 299 15.49 14.61 -1.58
N ILE A 300 14.20 14.54 -1.86
CA ILE A 300 13.67 13.77 -2.98
C ILE A 300 12.69 14.64 -3.77
N THR A 301 12.85 14.70 -5.09
CA THR A 301 12.04 15.58 -5.94
C THR A 301 11.61 14.86 -7.22
N PRO A 302 10.35 15.01 -7.66
CA PRO A 302 9.92 14.47 -8.95
C PRO A 302 10.71 15.06 -10.11
N SER A 303 11.12 14.23 -11.07
CA SER A 303 11.77 14.66 -12.32
C SER A 303 10.96 14.34 -13.57
N ARG A 304 10.09 13.32 -13.53
CA ARG A 304 9.18 12.95 -14.63
C ARG A 304 7.85 12.45 -14.10
N TYR A 305 6.79 12.83 -14.80
CA TYR A 305 5.43 12.40 -14.53
C TYR A 305 4.89 11.55 -15.67
N TRP A 306 4.08 10.55 -15.32
CA TRP A 306 3.20 9.86 -16.24
C TRP A 306 1.77 10.05 -15.74
N LYS A 307 0.94 10.70 -16.58
CA LYS A 307 -0.32 11.31 -16.13
C LYS A 307 -0.04 12.24 -14.92
N SER A 308 -0.71 12.05 -13.79
CA SER A 308 -0.50 12.79 -12.55
C SER A 308 0.54 12.15 -11.62
N TYR A 309 0.98 10.91 -11.88
CA TYR A 309 1.89 10.18 -11.01
C TYR A 309 3.35 10.57 -11.30
N PRO A 310 4.14 11.01 -10.30
CA PRO A 310 5.58 11.20 -10.45
C PRO A 310 6.27 9.83 -10.48
N VAL A 311 6.54 9.31 -11.67
CA VAL A 311 7.13 7.97 -11.87
C VAL A 311 8.66 7.99 -11.93
N GLU A 312 9.27 9.17 -11.79
CA GLU A 312 10.72 9.34 -11.72
C GLU A 312 11.08 10.43 -10.72
N TRP A 313 12.11 10.18 -9.93
CA TRP A 313 12.53 11.01 -8.81
C TRP A 313 14.04 11.16 -8.76
N ILE A 314 14.49 12.32 -8.31
CA ILE A 314 15.87 12.60 -7.98
C ILE A 314 15.99 12.57 -6.47
N LEU A 315 16.80 11.64 -5.95
CA LEU A 315 17.16 11.55 -4.54
C LEU A 315 18.58 12.12 -4.35
N GLU A 316 18.71 13.15 -3.53
CA GLU A 316 20.00 13.68 -3.09
C GLU A 316 20.21 13.32 -1.61
N ILE A 317 21.25 12.54 -1.31
CA ILE A 317 21.56 12.02 0.02
C ILE A 317 23.07 11.75 0.13
N ASP A 318 23.70 12.12 1.26
CA ASP A 318 25.13 11.91 1.51
C ASP A 318 26.06 12.43 0.39
N ASP A 319 25.73 13.60 -0.19
CA ASP A 319 26.39 14.20 -1.37
C ASP A 319 26.33 13.36 -2.66
N ILE A 320 25.49 12.32 -2.70
CA ILE A 320 25.23 11.47 -3.86
C ILE A 320 23.86 11.82 -4.45
N ARG A 321 23.76 11.77 -5.78
CA ARG A 321 22.52 12.00 -6.51
C ARG A 321 22.10 10.74 -7.26
N TYR A 322 21.07 10.08 -6.73
CA TYR A 322 20.44 8.93 -7.37
C TYR A 322 19.24 9.36 -8.22
N LEU A 323 19.04 8.69 -9.35
CA LEU A 323 17.79 8.73 -10.10
C LEU A 323 17.02 7.44 -9.80
N ILE A 324 15.78 7.60 -9.32
CA ILE A 324 14.86 6.50 -9.02
C ILE A 324 13.74 6.55 -10.06
N ALA A 325 13.65 5.56 -10.93
CA ALA A 325 12.70 5.55 -12.03
C ALA A 325 11.85 4.27 -12.01
N ALA A 326 10.55 4.40 -12.26
CA ALA A 326 9.70 3.23 -12.49
C ALA A 326 10.24 2.40 -13.66
N LYS A 327 10.28 1.07 -13.49
CA LYS A 327 10.71 0.14 -14.55
C LYS A 327 9.82 0.25 -15.80
N PHE A 328 8.55 0.57 -15.59
CA PHE A 328 7.60 1.06 -16.60
C PHE A 328 6.52 1.89 -15.89
N ASP A 329 5.83 2.74 -16.66
CA ASP A 329 5.00 3.81 -16.11
C ASP A 329 3.69 3.33 -15.46
N ASP A 330 2.96 2.40 -16.11
CA ASP A 330 1.59 2.02 -15.71
C ASP A 330 1.59 0.91 -14.63
N GLN A 331 1.96 1.28 -13.41
CA GLN A 331 1.89 0.42 -12.21
C GLN A 331 0.83 0.92 -11.22
N VAL A 332 -0.33 1.31 -11.74
CA VAL A 332 -1.45 1.80 -10.92
C VAL A 332 -2.24 0.64 -10.32
N MET A 333 -2.48 0.72 -9.02
CA MET A 333 -3.41 -0.15 -8.32
C MET A 333 -4.85 0.29 -8.64
N ASP A 334 -5.51 -0.40 -9.59
CA ASP A 334 -6.91 -0.12 -9.98
C ASP A 334 -7.88 -0.76 -8.99
N ALA A 335 -7.81 -0.28 -7.75
CA ALA A 335 -8.68 -0.65 -6.63
C ALA A 335 -9.69 0.47 -6.34
N SER A 336 -10.60 0.24 -5.38
CA SER A 336 -11.56 1.24 -4.91
C SER A 336 -10.87 2.50 -4.37
N ILE A 337 -9.66 2.33 -3.85
CA ILE A 337 -8.74 3.40 -3.51
C ILE A 337 -7.58 3.32 -4.50
N ARG A 338 -7.44 4.33 -5.36
CA ARG A 338 -6.37 4.37 -6.36
C ARG A 338 -5.10 4.92 -5.77
N TYR A 339 -4.01 4.24 -6.05
CA TYR A 339 -2.66 4.68 -5.74
C TYR A 339 -1.69 4.03 -6.73
N TRP A 340 -0.50 4.59 -6.87
CA TRP A 340 0.52 4.03 -7.75
C TRP A 340 1.49 3.23 -6.89
N GLU A 341 1.77 1.98 -7.27
CA GLU A 341 2.69 1.13 -6.54
C GLU A 341 3.45 0.21 -7.48
N GLY A 342 4.77 0.39 -7.56
CA GLY A 342 5.54 -0.25 -8.61
C GLY A 342 7.02 -0.41 -8.36
N VAL A 343 7.61 -1.31 -9.15
CA VAL A 343 9.04 -1.58 -9.18
C VAL A 343 9.77 -0.38 -9.77
N VAL A 344 10.82 0.04 -9.08
CA VAL A 344 11.72 1.12 -9.49
C VAL A 344 13.16 0.62 -9.64
N GLU A 345 13.90 1.24 -10.54
CA GLU A 345 15.35 1.12 -10.70
C GLU A 345 16.06 2.33 -10.08
N ILE A 346 17.23 2.10 -9.52
CA ILE A 346 18.08 3.13 -8.94
C ILE A 346 19.33 3.23 -9.81
N THR A 347 19.63 4.43 -10.29
CA THR A 347 20.86 4.70 -11.05
C THR A 347 21.70 5.80 -10.42
N ASP A 348 23.02 5.65 -10.51
CA ASP A 348 24.03 6.64 -10.17
C ASP A 348 24.93 6.85 -11.37
N ALA A 349 25.08 8.11 -11.81
CA ALA A 349 25.82 8.49 -13.01
C ALA A 349 25.50 7.65 -14.27
N GLY A 350 24.25 7.16 -14.39
CA GLY A 350 23.77 6.33 -15.50
C GLY A 350 24.04 4.83 -15.38
N ALA A 351 24.71 4.38 -14.31
CA ALA A 351 24.85 2.96 -13.99
C ALA A 351 23.72 2.53 -13.04
N VAL A 352 23.16 1.33 -13.26
CA VAL A 352 22.23 0.71 -12.31
C VAL A 352 23.00 0.33 -11.05
N VAL A 353 22.48 0.75 -9.90
CA VAL A 353 23.08 0.50 -8.58
C VAL A 353 22.09 -0.14 -7.60
N GLY A 354 20.87 -0.43 -8.05
CA GLY A 354 19.87 -1.10 -7.23
C GLY A 354 18.47 -1.06 -7.82
N ARG A 355 17.54 -1.62 -7.06
CA ARG A 355 16.12 -1.72 -7.41
C ARG A 355 15.26 -1.68 -6.15
N GLY A 356 13.98 -1.37 -6.28
CA GLY A 356 13.11 -1.20 -5.13
C GLY A 356 11.64 -1.11 -5.49
N TYR A 357 10.86 -0.69 -4.51
CA TYR A 357 9.45 -0.32 -4.68
C TYR A 357 9.25 1.14 -4.32
N MET A 358 8.29 1.74 -5.00
CA MET A 358 7.77 3.06 -4.69
C MET A 358 6.25 2.99 -4.59
N GLU A 359 5.68 3.63 -3.57
CA GLU A 359 4.24 3.79 -3.36
C GLU A 359 3.91 5.28 -3.31
N LEU A 360 2.89 5.69 -4.06
CA LEU A 360 2.45 7.08 -4.19
C LEU A 360 0.94 7.16 -3.98
N THR A 361 0.53 7.90 -2.95
CA THR A 361 -0.88 8.16 -2.63
C THR A 361 -1.21 9.65 -2.77
N GLY A 362 -2.50 9.99 -2.86
CA GLY A 362 -2.95 11.38 -2.97
C GLY A 362 -2.82 11.98 -4.38
N TYR A 363 -2.82 11.14 -5.42
CA TYR A 363 -2.82 11.52 -6.84
C TYR A 363 -4.06 10.96 -7.55
N GLU A 364 -4.69 11.77 -8.41
CA GLU A 364 -5.89 11.40 -9.19
C GLU A 364 -5.63 11.30 -10.69
#